data_AF-A0A958YB52-F1
#
_entry.id   AF-A0A958YB52-F1
#
_cell.length_a   1.000
_cell.length_b   1.000
_cell.length_c   1.000
_cell.angle_alpha   90.00
_cell.angle_beta   90.00
_cell.angle_gamma   90.00
#
_symmetry.space_group_name_H-M   'P 1'
#
loop_
_entity.id
_entity.type
_entity.pdbx_description
1 polymer ?
#
loop_
_entity_poly.entity_id
_entity_poly.type
_entity_poly.pdbx_seq_one_letter_code
_entity_poly.pdbx_strand_id
1 'polypeptide(L)' 'GKLVKTINAQTNSGNCCNNGTSSLSRDIIWDGRDDFGDKIGKGVYVYKLTVYSPALNKKVEKFEKLVIL' A
#
# COMPACT_ATOMS: atom_id res chain seq x y z
N GLY A 1 -4.99 17.82 6.72
CA GLY A 1 -3.74 17.46 6.01
C GLY A 1 -4.05 17.31 4.53
N LYS A 2 -3.11 17.65 3.64
CA LYS A 2 -3.26 17.49 2.19
C LYS A 2 -3.00 16.03 1.81
N LEU A 3 -3.89 15.42 1.02
CA LEU A 3 -3.64 14.10 0.44
C LEU A 3 -2.55 14.23 -0.64
N VAL A 4 -1.54 13.38 -0.55
CA VAL A 4 -0.37 13.42 -1.44
C VAL A 4 -0.50 12.41 -2.58
N LYS A 5 -0.91 11.17 -2.27
CA LYS A 5 -1.02 10.08 -3.22
C LYS A 5 -1.91 8.97 -2.69
N THR A 6 -2.58 8.26 -3.61
CA THR A 6 -3.25 6.98 -3.32
C THR A 6 -2.70 5.89 -4.21
N ILE A 7 -2.24 4.78 -3.62
CA ILE A 7 -1.72 3.62 -4.36
C ILE A 7 -2.63 2.43 -4.08
N ASN A 8 -3.18 1.83 -5.14
CA ASN A 8 -4.00 0.64 -5.06
C ASN A 8 -3.25 -0.54 -5.67
N ALA A 9 -3.11 -1.63 -4.91
CA ALA A 9 -2.50 -2.88 -5.37
C ALA A 9 -3.44 -4.05 -5.07
N GLN A 10 -3.56 -4.99 -6.01
CA GLN A 10 -4.28 -6.25 -5.82
C GLN A 10 -3.28 -7.40 -5.79
N THR A 11 -3.35 -8.24 -4.77
CA THR A 11 -2.59 -9.50 -4.74
C THR A 11 -3.55 -10.68 -4.85
N ASN A 12 -3.54 -11.32 -6.01
CA ASN A 12 -4.35 -12.51 -6.24
C ASN A 12 -3.53 -13.74 -5.86
N SER A 13 -4.10 -14.56 -4.96
CA SER A 13 -3.64 -15.92 -4.73
C SER A 13 -3.82 -16.71 -6.03
N GLY A 14 -2.75 -16.90 -6.80
CA GLY A 14 -2.77 -17.79 -7.95
C GLY A 14 -3.03 -19.22 -7.47
N ASN A 15 -4.20 -19.77 -7.78
CA ASN A 15 -4.47 -21.19 -7.59
C ASN A 15 -3.74 -21.96 -8.70
N CYS A 16 -2.49 -22.33 -8.48
CA CYS A 16 -1.90 -23.45 -9.20
C CYS A 16 -1.12 -24.33 -8.22
N CYS A 17 -1.34 -25.65 -8.36
CA CYS A 17 -0.62 -26.73 -7.69
C CYS A 17 -0.89 -26.86 -6.18
N ASN A 18 -1.95 -27.60 -5.79
CA ASN A 18 -2.21 -28.31 -4.51
C ASN A 18 -1.24 -28.08 -3.31
N ASN A 19 -0.96 -26.84 -2.95
CA ASN A 19 -0.26 -26.39 -1.75
C ASN A 19 -0.38 -24.86 -1.73
N GLY A 20 -1.44 -24.35 -1.08
CA GLY A 20 -1.80 -22.93 -1.07
C GLY A 20 -0.62 -22.01 -0.77
N THR A 21 -0.04 -21.41 -1.81
CA THR A 21 1.10 -20.53 -1.70
C THR A 21 0.63 -19.14 -1.30
N SER A 22 0.71 -18.87 0.01
CA SER A 22 0.97 -17.57 0.63
C SER A 22 0.72 -16.32 -0.22
N SER A 23 -0.43 -15.66 -0.02
CA SER A 23 -0.77 -14.37 -0.65
C SER A 23 -0.04 -13.19 0.00
N LEU A 24 1.25 -13.33 0.29
CA LEU A 24 2.07 -12.25 0.85
C LEU A 24 2.28 -11.18 -0.22
N SER A 25 1.56 -10.07 -0.09
CA SER A 25 1.95 -8.81 -0.73
C SER A 25 3.19 -8.29 -0.02
N ARG A 26 4.34 -8.35 -0.68
CA ARG A 26 5.61 -8.01 -0.04
C ARG A 26 5.97 -6.55 -0.19
N ASP A 27 5.64 -5.94 -1.34
CA ASP A 27 6.18 -4.62 -1.67
C ASP A 27 5.13 -3.70 -2.32
N ILE A 28 4.98 -2.49 -1.76
CA ILE A 28 4.32 -1.36 -2.40
C ILE A 28 5.42 -0.33 -2.67
N ILE A 29 5.78 -0.14 -3.94
CA ILE A 29 6.84 0.78 -4.34
C ILE A 29 6.22 2.14 -4.63
N TRP A 30 6.81 3.19 -4.04
CA TRP A 30 6.47 4.57 -4.31
C TRP A 30 7.72 5.36 -4.72
N ASP A 31 7.58 6.16 -5.77
CA ASP A 31 8.63 6.97 -6.39
C ASP A 31 8.84 8.34 -5.71
N GLY A 32 8.13 8.63 -4.61
CA GLY A 32 8.23 9.90 -3.89
C GLY A 32 7.59 11.08 -4.62
N ARG A 33 6.71 10.82 -5.60
CA ARG A 33 5.96 11.84 -6.32
C ARG A 33 4.50 11.88 -5.88
N ASP A 34 3.87 13.03 -5.99
CA ASP A 34 2.42 13.16 -5.79
C ASP A 34 1.62 12.63 -7.01
N ASP A 35 0.29 12.82 -6.99
CA ASP A 35 -0.62 12.43 -8.07
C ASP A 35 -0.45 13.28 -9.35
N PHE A 36 0.23 14.42 -9.28
CA PHE A 36 0.50 15.32 -10.42
C PHE A 36 1.88 15.07 -11.05
N GLY A 37 2.67 14.14 -10.49
CA GLY A 37 4.02 13.84 -10.93
C GLY A 37 5.07 14.77 -10.33
N ASP A 38 4.71 15.65 -9.41
CA ASP A 38 5.65 16.55 -8.73
C ASP A 38 6.35 15.82 -7.59
N LYS A 39 7.62 16.16 -7.37
CA LYS A 39 8.38 15.64 -6.22
C LYS A 39 7.83 16.27 -4.94
N ILE A 40 7.63 15.44 -3.93
CA ILE A 40 7.24 15.92 -2.60
C ILE A 40 8.41 16.64 -1.92
N GLY A 41 8.09 17.63 -1.09
CA GLY A 41 9.08 18.38 -0.31
C GLY A 41 9.67 17.59 0.86
N LYS A 42 10.66 18.19 1.52
CA LYS A 42 11.18 17.68 2.80
C LYS A 42 10.11 17.81 3.87
N GLY A 43 9.97 16.81 4.73
CA GLY A 43 8.96 16.83 5.78
C GLY A 43 8.62 15.47 6.37
N VAL A 44 7.62 15.49 7.25
CA VAL A 44 7.04 14.31 7.86
C VAL A 44 5.77 13.94 7.12
N TYR A 45 5.69 12.68 6.71
CA TYR A 45 4.56 12.09 6.02
C TYR A 45 3.98 10.96 6.89
N VAL A 46 2.67 10.78 6.79
CA VAL A 46 1.96 9.66 7.43
C VAL A 46 1.23 8.91 6.34
N TYR A 47 1.41 7.60 6.28
CA TYR A 47 0.67 6.75 5.35
C TYR A 47 -0.27 5.83 6.11
N LYS A 48 -1.39 5.50 5.45
CA LYS A 48 -2.38 4.52 5.90
C LYS A 48 -2.38 3.35 4.93
N LEU A 49 -1.97 2.18 5.39
CA LEU A 49 -2.12 0.94 4.65
C LEU A 49 -3.47 0.32 5.00
N THR A 50 -4.31 0.11 4.00
CA THR A 50 -5.59 -0.58 4.14
C THR A 50 -5.55 -1.87 3.33
N VAL A 51 -5.81 -3.01 3.98
CA VAL A 51 -5.95 -4.31 3.34
C VAL A 51 -7.40 -4.75 3.48
N TYR A 52 -8.02 -5.11 2.35
CA TYR A 52 -9.37 -5.63 2.30
C TYR A 52 -9.36 -7.03 1.69
N SER A 53 -10.01 -7.98 2.37
CA SER A 53 -10.25 -9.33 1.87
C SER A 53 -11.73 -9.46 1.52
N PRO A 54 -12.10 -9.52 0.22
CA PRO A 54 -13.48 -9.71 -0.20
C PRO A 54 -14.05 -11.06 0.27
N ALA A 55 -13.22 -12.11 0.29
CA ALA A 55 -13.64 -13.47 0.64
C ALA A 55 -14.03 -13.62 2.12
N LEU A 56 -13.30 -12.96 3.02
CA LEU A 56 -13.58 -13.00 4.46
C LEU A 56 -14.38 -11.79 4.94
N ASN A 57 -14.67 -10.85 4.04
CA ASN A 57 -15.19 -9.52 4.33
C ASN A 57 -14.47 -8.82 5.49
N LYS A 58 -13.15 -9.02 5.57
CA LYS A 58 -12.30 -8.44 6.63
C LYS A 58 -11.51 -7.26 6.10
N LYS A 59 -11.37 -6.25 6.95
CA LYS A 59 -10.58 -5.05 6.68
C LYS A 59 -9.59 -4.81 7.81
N VAL A 60 -8.34 -4.56 7.45
CA VAL A 60 -7.27 -4.21 8.40
C VAL A 60 -6.65 -2.89 7.96
N GLU A 61 -6.39 -2.00 8.91
CA GLU A 61 -5.75 -0.72 8.67
C GLU A 61 -4.52 -0.56 9.58
N LYS A 62 -3.46 0.05 9.04
CA LYS A 62 -2.22 0.34 9.77
C LYS A 62 -1.71 1.72 9.38
N PHE A 63 -1.24 2.47 10.37
CA PHE A 63 -0.62 3.78 10.17
C PHE A 63 0.86 3.71 10.51
N GLU A 64 1.66 4.42 9.74
CA GLU A 64 3.10 4.49 9.89
C GLU A 64 3.60 5.88 9.45
N LYS A 65 4.76 6.28 9.99
CA LYS A 65 5.39 7.58 9.73
C LYS A 65 6.58 7.42 8.78
N LEU A 66 6.66 8.28 7.78
CA LEU A 66 7.79 8.41 6.87
C LEU A 66 8.42 9.79 7.03
N VAL A 67 9.75 9.87 7.04
CA VAL A 67 10.50 11.14 7.13
C VAL A 67 11.36 11.30 5.90
N ILE A 68 11.27 12.47 5.27
CA ILE A 68 12.08 12.84 4.10
C ILE A 68 12.92 14.07 4.47
N LEU A 69 14.23 13.94 4.31
CA LEU A 69 15.26 14.90 4.73
C LEU A 69 15.89 15.67 3.58
#